data_AF-A0A5A5TFJ5-F1
#
_entry.id   AF-A0A5A5TFJ5-F1
#
_cell.length_a   1.000
_cell.length_b   1.000
_cell.length_c   1.000
_cell.angle_alpha   90.00
_cell.angle_beta   90.00
_cell.angle_gamma   90.00
#
_symmetry.space_group_name_H-M   'P 1'
#
loop_
_entity.id
_entity.type
_entity.pdbx_description
1 polymer ?
#
loop_
_entity_poly.entity_id
_entity_poly.type
_entity_poly.pdbx_seq_one_letter_code
_entity_poly.pdbx_strand_id
1 'polypeptide(L)'
;MATYSTPDIYIEEVAGGARPIQAVGTSTAGFVGEASDPTRLVNEAVAINNWSQFVRFFVPEGSKSTPLSQAVYGFFQNGGSRCFVVNVGKGGAIAGGGRTRAGLDVLEQVDEIAIVAAPGYSDAASYEALLTHCEKLRDRVALLDTPHNVTNISLLTQVATVTATSSIKTSDKTDNTKEADSSAPAGLRPRQSDSGFGALYFPWITVRDPLSLNDLVDVPPSGHLAGIWARTDATRGVHKAPANEAVRGALNLTYQLTRDEQGILNQSGVNCIRSFAREGIRVWGARTISDGSSEWRYLNVRRLFNMIEESIATSTRWIVFEPNDRTLWKSIRRDISAFLTRLWRDGALMGRTPQEAFFVKCDEETNPSEVIDAGSVVTLIGIAPVKPAEFIVFRISQYESGIETEAVGGSNG
;
A
#
# COMPACT_ATOMS: atom_id res chain seq x y z
N MET A 1 -9.72 49.47 5.12
CA MET A 1 -11.06 49.55 5.72
C MET A 1 -11.91 50.46 4.86
N ALA A 2 -13.08 49.99 4.40
CA ALA A 2 -14.01 50.82 3.66
C ALA A 2 -14.45 52.02 4.52
N THR A 3 -14.48 53.20 3.93
CA THR A 3 -14.89 54.43 4.61
C THR A 3 -16.32 54.74 4.23
N TYR A 4 -17.25 54.56 5.16
CA TYR A 4 -18.68 54.78 4.94
C TYR A 4 -19.02 56.25 5.19
N SER A 5 -19.53 56.95 4.17
CA SER A 5 -19.75 58.42 4.21
C SER A 5 -21.22 58.82 4.36
N THR A 6 -22.14 57.86 4.30
CA THR A 6 -23.59 58.11 4.34
C THR A 6 -24.30 57.14 5.29
N PRO A 7 -25.38 57.56 5.99
CA PRO A 7 -26.21 56.63 6.75
C PRO A 7 -27.05 55.78 5.80
N ASP A 8 -26.62 54.54 5.55
CA ASP A 8 -27.33 53.52 4.77
C ASP A 8 -26.94 52.10 5.25
N ILE A 9 -27.64 51.06 4.79
CA ILE A 9 -27.31 49.65 5.04
C ILE A 9 -26.28 49.20 4.01
N TYR A 10 -25.07 48.88 4.47
CA TYR A 10 -24.00 48.32 3.64
C TYR A 10 -23.94 46.81 3.80
N ILE A 11 -23.95 46.10 2.67
CA ILE A 11 -23.77 44.65 2.60
C ILE A 11 -22.41 44.40 1.95
N GLU A 12 -21.48 43.80 2.70
CA GLU A 12 -20.19 43.34 2.17
C GLU A 12 -20.20 41.81 2.06
N GLU A 13 -19.80 41.28 0.91
CA GLU A 13 -19.53 39.85 0.76
C GLU A 13 -18.16 39.52 1.33
N VAL A 14 -18.16 38.94 2.53
CA VAL A 14 -16.96 38.32 3.10
C VAL A 14 -16.85 36.91 2.51
N ALA A 15 -15.75 36.62 1.81
CA ALA A 15 -15.45 35.27 1.31
C ALA A 15 -15.11 34.31 2.48
N GLY A 16 -16.13 33.90 3.24
CA GLY A 16 -16.04 33.05 4.42
C GLY A 16 -16.64 31.66 4.23
N GLY A 17 -16.52 31.08 3.03
CA GLY A 17 -17.05 29.75 2.74
C GLY A 17 -16.25 28.62 3.41
N ALA A 18 -16.91 27.51 3.71
CA ALA A 18 -16.22 26.24 3.98
C ALA A 18 -15.47 25.80 2.71
N ARG A 19 -14.21 25.40 2.84
CA ARG A 19 -13.43 24.81 1.74
C ARG A 19 -13.37 23.29 1.97
N PRO A 20 -14.30 22.51 1.40
CA PRO A 20 -14.41 21.09 1.75
C PRO A 20 -13.21 20.30 1.23
N ILE A 21 -12.52 19.62 2.14
CA ILE A 21 -11.46 18.66 1.81
C ILE A 21 -12.05 17.47 1.08
N GLN A 22 -11.49 17.08 -0.06
CA GLN A 22 -11.90 15.86 -0.77
C GLN A 22 -10.90 14.74 -0.50
N ALA A 23 -11.41 13.52 -0.34
CA ALA A 23 -10.55 12.36 -0.22
C ALA A 23 -9.82 12.10 -1.55
N VAL A 24 -8.50 11.93 -1.49
CA VAL A 24 -7.71 11.55 -2.68
C VAL A 24 -7.95 10.09 -3.05
N GLY A 25 -7.64 9.74 -4.30
CA GLY A 25 -7.74 8.38 -4.79
C GLY A 25 -6.71 7.45 -4.15
N THR A 26 -7.12 6.23 -3.81
CA THR A 26 -6.27 5.23 -3.15
C THR A 26 -5.98 3.99 -4.00
N SER A 27 -6.53 3.95 -5.23
CA SER A 27 -6.60 2.76 -6.08
C SER A 27 -5.62 2.74 -7.26
N THR A 28 -4.95 3.86 -7.55
CA THR A 28 -4.01 3.95 -8.68
C THR A 28 -2.71 3.22 -8.33
N ALA A 29 -2.32 2.28 -9.19
CA ALA A 29 -1.09 1.52 -9.04
C ALA A 29 0.05 2.08 -9.92
N GLY A 30 1.29 1.93 -9.48
CA GLY A 30 2.50 2.09 -10.27
C GLY A 30 3.20 0.74 -10.39
N PHE A 31 3.36 0.23 -11.60
CA PHE A 31 4.06 -1.01 -11.90
C PHE A 31 5.39 -0.71 -12.59
N VAL A 32 6.47 -1.26 -12.05
CA VAL A 32 7.82 -1.14 -12.62
C VAL A 32 8.33 -2.53 -13.00
N GLY A 33 8.83 -2.71 -14.22
CA GLY A 33 9.43 -3.99 -14.62
C GLY A 33 9.77 -4.08 -16.10
N GLU A 34 10.12 -5.27 -16.57
CA GLU A 34 10.42 -5.52 -17.97
C GLU A 34 9.13 -5.75 -18.77
N ALA A 35 8.86 -4.89 -19.76
CA ALA A 35 7.75 -5.04 -20.68
C ALA A 35 8.05 -6.11 -21.75
N SER A 36 7.00 -6.61 -22.43
CA SER A 36 7.14 -7.54 -23.55
C SER A 36 8.00 -6.98 -24.68
N ASP A 37 7.92 -5.66 -24.95
CA ASP A 37 8.94 -4.92 -25.69
C ASP A 37 9.91 -4.21 -24.74
N PRO A 38 11.13 -4.73 -24.54
CA PRO A 38 12.10 -4.14 -23.63
C PRO A 38 12.70 -2.83 -24.13
N THR A 39 12.43 -2.41 -25.38
CA THR A 39 13.01 -1.18 -25.97
C THR A 39 12.04 -0.01 -25.96
N ARG A 40 10.76 -0.26 -25.65
CA ARG A 40 9.69 0.71 -25.81
C ARG A 40 9.45 1.52 -24.53
N LEU A 41 9.46 2.85 -24.65
CA LEU A 41 9.14 3.80 -23.56
C LEU A 41 9.93 3.49 -22.27
N VAL A 42 11.21 3.20 -22.44
CA VAL A 42 12.09 2.80 -21.34
C VAL A 42 12.28 3.98 -20.38
N ASN A 43 12.05 3.74 -19.09
CA ASN A 43 12.10 4.74 -18.02
C ASN A 43 11.14 5.92 -18.22
N GLU A 44 10.00 5.67 -18.86
CA GLU A 44 8.89 6.62 -18.95
C GLU A 44 7.69 6.11 -18.14
N ALA A 45 7.06 6.97 -17.33
CA ALA A 45 5.83 6.63 -16.62
C ALA A 45 4.63 6.84 -17.54
N VAL A 46 4.04 5.73 -18.01
CA VAL A 46 2.93 5.76 -18.96
C VAL A 46 1.63 5.41 -18.26
N ALA A 47 0.65 6.31 -18.33
CA ALA A 47 -0.68 6.07 -17.78
C ALA A 47 -1.48 5.08 -18.64
N ILE A 48 -1.97 4.01 -18.02
CA ILE A 48 -2.76 2.93 -18.63
C ILE A 48 -4.10 2.82 -17.90
N ASN A 49 -5.20 2.87 -18.65
CA ASN A 49 -6.56 2.82 -18.10
C ASN A 49 -7.30 1.51 -18.40
N ASN A 50 -6.72 0.65 -19.26
CA ASN A 50 -7.26 -0.68 -19.56
C ASN A 50 -6.20 -1.57 -20.21
N TRP A 51 -6.50 -2.87 -20.28
CA TRP A 51 -5.62 -3.87 -20.88
C TRP A 51 -5.28 -3.59 -22.36
N SER A 52 -6.26 -3.21 -23.18
CA SER A 52 -6.04 -2.94 -24.60
C SER A 52 -5.05 -1.80 -24.83
N GLN A 53 -5.08 -0.78 -23.95
CA GLN A 53 -4.11 0.30 -23.96
C GLN A 53 -2.70 -0.20 -23.62
N PHE A 54 -2.55 -1.08 -22.62
CA PHE A 54 -1.26 -1.70 -22.31
C PHE A 54 -0.68 -2.46 -23.50
N VAL A 55 -1.49 -3.33 -24.12
CA VAL A 55 -1.07 -4.13 -25.29
C VAL A 55 -0.57 -3.22 -26.41
N ARG A 56 -1.32 -2.15 -26.72
CA ARG A 56 -0.93 -1.18 -27.75
C ARG A 56 0.43 -0.51 -27.49
N PHE A 57 0.76 -0.22 -26.23
CA PHE A 57 2.00 0.48 -25.89
C PHE A 57 3.20 -0.44 -25.73
N PHE A 58 3.02 -1.65 -25.20
CA PHE A 58 4.11 -2.45 -24.65
C PHE A 58 4.21 -3.88 -25.19
N VAL A 59 3.26 -4.32 -26.04
CA VAL A 59 3.19 -5.70 -26.52
C VAL A 59 3.14 -5.75 -28.05
N PRO A 60 4.30 -5.93 -28.71
CA PRO A 60 4.37 -6.23 -30.13
C PRO A 60 3.66 -7.55 -30.46
N GLU A 61 3.16 -7.68 -31.68
CA GLU A 61 2.51 -8.91 -32.14
C GLU A 61 3.43 -10.13 -32.00
N GLY A 62 2.90 -11.23 -31.46
CA GLY A 62 3.64 -12.47 -31.24
C GLY A 62 4.59 -12.46 -30.02
N SER A 63 4.59 -11.40 -29.20
CA SER A 63 5.40 -11.33 -27.99
C SER A 63 4.90 -12.28 -26.90
N LYS A 64 5.82 -12.76 -26.06
CA LYS A 64 5.49 -13.51 -24.85
C LYS A 64 5.07 -12.57 -23.72
N SER A 65 4.28 -13.09 -22.79
CA SER A 65 3.95 -12.36 -21.57
C SER A 65 5.20 -12.25 -20.69
N THR A 66 5.30 -11.13 -19.99
CA THR A 66 6.27 -10.91 -18.90
C THR A 66 5.52 -10.78 -17.56
N PRO A 67 6.20 -10.93 -16.41
CA PRO A 67 5.62 -10.64 -15.10
C PRO A 67 4.90 -9.29 -15.03
N LEU A 68 5.44 -8.26 -15.68
CA LEU A 68 4.81 -6.94 -15.77
C LEU A 68 3.47 -7.00 -16.53
N SER A 69 3.43 -7.62 -17.71
CA SER A 69 2.19 -7.75 -18.50
C SER A 69 1.12 -8.57 -17.77
N GLN A 70 1.53 -9.65 -17.09
CA GLN A 70 0.64 -10.51 -16.30
C GLN A 70 0.05 -9.75 -15.11
N ALA A 71 0.86 -8.92 -14.44
CA ALA A 71 0.42 -8.10 -13.34
C ALA A 71 -0.57 -7.01 -13.78
N VAL A 72 -0.29 -6.31 -14.89
CA VAL A 72 -1.21 -5.29 -15.41
C VAL A 72 -2.54 -5.91 -15.83
N TYR A 73 -2.52 -7.08 -16.47
CA TYR A 73 -3.74 -7.82 -16.79
C TYR A 73 -4.52 -8.20 -15.52
N GLY A 74 -3.84 -8.80 -14.53
CA GLY A 74 -4.43 -9.18 -13.25
C GLY A 74 -5.02 -8.01 -12.47
N PHE A 75 -4.39 -6.83 -12.54
CA PHE A 75 -4.86 -5.59 -11.93
C PHE A 75 -6.23 -5.18 -12.48
N PHE A 76 -6.36 -5.06 -13.80
CA PHE A 76 -7.63 -4.70 -14.43
C PHE A 76 -8.69 -5.78 -14.21
N GLN A 77 -8.32 -7.06 -14.28
CA GLN A 77 -9.24 -8.17 -14.03
C GLN A 77 -9.81 -8.16 -12.60
N ASN A 78 -9.02 -7.68 -11.64
CA ASN A 78 -9.40 -7.65 -10.22
C ASN A 78 -10.07 -6.35 -9.77
N GLY A 79 -10.30 -5.38 -10.67
CA GLY A 79 -11.06 -4.16 -10.38
C GLY A 79 -10.20 -2.89 -10.28
N GLY A 80 -8.93 -2.97 -10.66
CA GLY A 80 -8.13 -1.80 -10.95
C GLY A 80 -8.69 -1.02 -12.14
N SER A 81 -8.62 0.30 -12.09
CA SER A 81 -9.15 1.20 -13.12
C SER A 81 -8.06 2.00 -13.85
N ARG A 82 -6.96 2.30 -13.16
CA ARG A 82 -5.84 3.07 -13.69
C ARG A 82 -4.53 2.67 -13.04
N CYS A 83 -3.49 2.51 -13.85
CA CYS A 83 -2.14 2.33 -13.37
C CYS A 83 -1.12 3.10 -14.22
N PHE A 84 0.05 3.34 -13.65
CA PHE A 84 1.23 3.78 -14.38
C PHE A 84 2.15 2.60 -14.59
N VAL A 85 2.70 2.49 -15.78
CA VAL A 85 3.67 1.46 -16.13
C VAL A 85 4.98 2.13 -16.47
N VAL A 86 6.07 1.63 -15.85
CA VAL A 86 7.44 2.00 -16.19
C VAL A 86 8.16 0.75 -16.68
N ASN A 87 8.53 0.76 -17.95
CA ASN A 87 9.38 -0.27 -18.54
C ASN A 87 10.84 0.03 -18.20
N VAL A 88 11.55 -0.86 -17.51
CA VAL A 88 12.99 -0.69 -17.22
C VAL A 88 13.90 -1.27 -18.30
N GLY A 89 13.31 -1.92 -19.31
CA GLY A 89 14.04 -2.61 -20.36
C GLY A 89 14.69 -3.91 -19.88
N LYS A 90 15.37 -4.58 -20.81
CA LYS A 90 15.87 -5.95 -20.60
C LYS A 90 16.91 -6.00 -19.48
N GLY A 91 16.59 -6.71 -18.40
CA GLY A 91 17.47 -6.80 -17.22
C GLY A 91 17.73 -5.45 -16.53
N GLY A 92 16.87 -4.46 -16.76
CA GLY A 92 16.97 -3.16 -16.12
C GLY A 92 16.73 -3.23 -14.61
N ALA A 93 17.45 -2.40 -13.86
CA ALA A 93 17.23 -2.23 -12.43
C ALA A 93 15.97 -1.40 -12.19
N ILE A 94 15.21 -1.74 -11.15
CA ILE A 94 14.02 -0.96 -10.75
C ILE A 94 14.35 0.25 -9.88
N ALA A 95 15.50 0.19 -9.19
CA ALA A 95 16.05 1.33 -8.48
C ALA A 95 16.58 2.36 -9.49
N GLY A 96 16.27 3.64 -9.26
CA GLY A 96 16.87 4.71 -10.02
C GLY A 96 18.34 4.91 -9.67
N GLY A 97 19.09 5.52 -10.60
CA GLY A 97 20.53 5.75 -10.46
C GLY A 97 20.92 7.19 -10.74
N GLY A 98 21.24 7.95 -9.70
CA GLY A 98 21.95 9.23 -9.81
C GLY A 98 21.22 10.33 -10.62
N ARG A 99 21.92 10.97 -11.57
CA ARG A 99 21.47 12.20 -12.26
C ARG A 99 20.30 11.99 -13.24
N THR A 100 20.02 10.76 -13.67
CA THR A 100 18.95 10.43 -14.61
C THR A 100 17.88 9.63 -13.89
N ARG A 101 16.65 10.16 -13.85
CA ARG A 101 15.51 9.44 -13.29
C ARG A 101 15.26 8.17 -14.11
N ALA A 102 15.22 7.03 -13.43
CA ALA A 102 14.96 5.72 -14.02
C ALA A 102 14.16 4.86 -13.03
N GLY A 103 13.45 3.85 -13.53
CA GLY A 103 12.65 2.94 -12.71
C GLY A 103 11.69 3.70 -11.78
N LEU A 104 11.82 3.45 -10.47
CA LEU A 104 10.99 4.06 -9.42
C LEU A 104 11.07 5.59 -9.36
N ASP A 105 12.21 6.21 -9.68
CA ASP A 105 12.40 7.68 -9.61
C ASP A 105 11.45 8.45 -10.53
N VAL A 106 10.99 7.79 -11.61
CA VAL A 106 10.06 8.37 -12.58
C VAL A 106 8.65 8.43 -11.99
N LEU A 107 8.30 7.49 -11.12
CA LEU A 107 7.00 7.48 -10.43
C LEU A 107 6.89 8.55 -9.33
N GLU A 108 8.01 9.14 -8.89
CA GLU A 108 8.01 10.23 -7.89
C GLU A 108 7.30 11.49 -8.39
N GLN A 109 7.15 11.69 -9.70
CA GLN A 109 6.47 12.85 -10.28
C GLN A 109 4.95 12.66 -10.41
N VAL A 110 4.45 11.48 -10.01
CA VAL A 110 3.06 11.11 -10.17
C VAL A 110 2.45 10.95 -8.79
N ASP A 111 1.83 12.01 -8.31
CA ASP A 111 1.22 12.10 -6.97
C ASP A 111 -0.01 11.20 -6.83
N GLU A 112 -0.69 10.85 -7.93
CA GLU A 112 -1.91 10.04 -7.87
C GLU A 112 -1.68 8.55 -7.56
N ILE A 113 -0.43 8.08 -7.50
CA ILE A 113 -0.09 6.68 -7.24
C ILE A 113 -0.17 6.39 -5.74
N ALA A 114 -0.97 5.39 -5.36
CA ALA A 114 -1.14 4.96 -3.97
C ALA A 114 -0.59 3.54 -3.71
N ILE A 115 -0.33 2.76 -4.76
CA ILE A 115 0.16 1.37 -4.69
C ILE A 115 1.38 1.26 -5.61
N VAL A 116 2.48 0.68 -5.15
CA VAL A 116 3.67 0.45 -5.98
C VAL A 116 4.07 -1.01 -5.95
N ALA A 117 4.31 -1.62 -7.11
CA ALA A 117 4.82 -2.98 -7.20
C ALA A 117 5.86 -3.11 -8.32
N ALA A 118 6.78 -4.05 -8.14
CA ALA A 118 7.68 -4.50 -9.21
C ALA A 118 7.50 -6.00 -9.47
N PRO A 119 6.52 -6.38 -10.30
CA PRO A 119 6.18 -7.79 -10.53
C PRO A 119 7.39 -8.57 -11.08
N GLY A 120 7.75 -9.65 -10.41
CA GLY A 120 8.90 -10.49 -10.77
C GLY A 120 10.25 -10.04 -10.18
N TYR A 121 10.29 -8.92 -9.44
CA TYR A 121 11.48 -8.43 -8.75
C TYR A 121 11.37 -8.68 -7.24
N SER A 122 11.82 -9.85 -6.81
CA SER A 122 11.69 -10.35 -5.42
C SER A 122 13.02 -10.56 -4.70
N ASP A 123 14.10 -9.94 -5.19
CA ASP A 123 15.41 -9.95 -4.56
C ASP A 123 15.55 -8.83 -3.52
N ALA A 124 16.58 -8.94 -2.66
CA ALA A 124 16.79 -8.00 -1.56
C ALA A 124 16.98 -6.54 -2.02
N ALA A 125 17.64 -6.29 -3.16
CA ALA A 125 17.85 -4.93 -3.66
C ALA A 125 16.53 -4.34 -4.17
N SER A 126 15.70 -5.15 -4.82
CA SER A 126 14.38 -4.74 -5.28
C SER A 126 13.43 -4.42 -4.12
N TYR A 127 13.43 -5.23 -3.05
CA TYR A 127 12.69 -4.92 -1.84
C TYR A 127 13.13 -3.60 -1.21
N GLU A 128 14.44 -3.38 -1.08
CA GLU A 128 14.97 -2.14 -0.50
C GLU A 128 14.56 -0.92 -1.31
N ALA A 129 14.62 -1.00 -2.65
CA ALA A 129 14.23 0.07 -3.54
C ALA A 129 12.74 0.44 -3.41
N LEU A 130 11.85 -0.56 -3.41
CA LEU A 130 10.41 -0.35 -3.27
C LEU A 130 10.04 0.25 -1.90
N LEU A 131 10.65 -0.26 -0.83
CA LEU A 131 10.41 0.24 0.53
C LEU A 131 10.93 1.66 0.71
N THR A 132 12.17 1.93 0.28
CA THR A 132 12.76 3.27 0.34
C THR A 132 11.90 4.28 -0.42
N HIS A 133 11.42 3.92 -1.61
CA HIS A 133 10.52 4.77 -2.40
C HIS A 133 9.25 5.14 -1.63
N CYS A 134 8.57 4.14 -1.06
CA CYS A 134 7.31 4.35 -0.35
C CYS A 134 7.51 5.06 1.00
N GLU A 135 8.60 4.78 1.71
CA GLU A 135 8.96 5.45 2.97
C GLU A 135 9.35 6.92 2.76
N LYS A 136 9.96 7.25 1.60
CA LYS A 136 10.32 8.62 1.22
C LYS A 136 9.08 9.45 0.89
N LEU A 137 8.18 8.92 0.05
CA LEU A 137 7.01 9.70 -0.43
C LEU A 137 5.83 9.67 0.54
N ARG A 138 5.68 8.60 1.34
CA ARG A 138 4.67 8.43 2.40
C ARG A 138 3.19 8.48 1.96
N ASP A 139 2.91 8.71 0.69
CA ASP A 139 1.58 8.71 0.08
C ASP A 139 1.17 7.33 -0.49
N ARG A 140 2.13 6.43 -0.67
CA ARG A 140 1.94 5.11 -1.31
C ARG A 140 2.53 3.96 -0.52
N VAL A 141 2.10 2.74 -0.82
CA VAL A 141 2.53 1.51 -0.13
C VAL A 141 3.10 0.50 -1.13
N ALA A 142 4.22 -0.13 -0.77
CA ALA A 142 4.85 -1.17 -1.56
C ALA A 142 4.08 -2.49 -1.44
N LEU A 143 3.71 -3.06 -2.58
CA LEU A 143 3.12 -4.39 -2.69
C LEU A 143 4.21 -5.32 -3.21
N LEU A 144 4.64 -6.23 -2.34
CA LEU A 144 5.83 -7.06 -2.52
C LEU A 144 5.42 -8.50 -2.81
N ASP A 145 6.07 -9.09 -3.81
CA ASP A 145 5.94 -10.51 -4.13
C ASP A 145 7.06 -11.30 -3.49
N THR A 146 6.76 -12.51 -3.04
CA THR A 146 7.79 -13.49 -2.71
C THR A 146 8.46 -14.05 -3.97
N PRO A 147 9.65 -14.67 -3.87
CA PRO A 147 10.23 -15.39 -5.00
C PRO A 147 9.33 -16.53 -5.50
N HIS A 148 9.38 -16.85 -6.79
CA HIS A 148 8.57 -17.93 -7.37
C HIS A 148 8.91 -19.30 -6.76
N ASN A 149 10.21 -19.62 -6.67
CA ASN A 149 10.68 -20.90 -6.16
C ASN A 149 11.09 -20.80 -4.67
N VAL A 150 10.11 -20.96 -3.78
CA VAL A 150 10.35 -21.07 -2.33
C VAL A 150 10.45 -22.54 -1.94
N THR A 151 11.68 -23.05 -1.82
CA THR A 151 11.92 -24.44 -1.42
C THR A 151 11.67 -24.69 0.08
N ASN A 152 11.87 -23.67 0.91
CA ASN A 152 11.64 -23.71 2.35
C ASN A 152 10.92 -22.44 2.80
N ILE A 153 9.66 -22.58 3.22
CA ILE A 153 8.81 -21.47 3.67
C ILE A 153 9.35 -20.76 4.92
N SER A 154 10.18 -21.42 5.73
CA SER A 154 10.81 -20.78 6.89
C SER A 154 11.77 -19.66 6.50
N LEU A 155 12.26 -19.65 5.26
CA LEU A 155 13.07 -18.53 4.77
C LEU A 155 12.25 -17.25 4.59
N LEU A 156 10.92 -17.35 4.46
CA LEU A 156 10.01 -16.20 4.40
C LEU A 156 9.81 -15.53 5.77
N THR A 157 10.35 -16.10 6.86
CA THR A 157 10.39 -15.45 8.18
C THR A 157 11.72 -14.70 8.40
N GLN A 158 12.72 -14.96 7.56
CA GLN A 158 14.07 -14.41 7.68
C GLN A 158 14.29 -13.28 6.67
N VAL A 159 14.90 -12.18 7.12
CA VAL A 159 15.18 -11.01 6.27
C VAL A 159 16.22 -11.37 5.21
N ALA A 160 15.90 -11.07 3.95
CA ALA A 160 16.80 -11.19 2.83
C ALA A 160 17.94 -10.19 2.97
N THR A 161 19.17 -10.69 2.92
CA THR A 161 20.37 -9.85 2.97
C THR A 161 21.06 -9.85 1.61
N VAL A 162 21.59 -8.69 1.23
CA VAL A 162 22.47 -8.59 0.06
C VAL A 162 23.82 -9.15 0.49
N THR A 163 24.15 -10.38 0.08
CA THR A 163 25.53 -10.86 0.23
C THR A 163 26.38 -10.05 -0.75
N ALA A 164 27.22 -9.16 -0.23
CA ALA A 164 28.11 -8.34 -1.04
C ALA A 164 28.95 -9.24 -1.95
N THR A 165 28.63 -9.27 -3.24
CA THR A 165 29.46 -9.94 -4.24
C THR A 165 30.66 -9.02 -4.48
N SER A 166 31.78 -9.31 -3.80
CA SER A 166 33.05 -8.67 -4.10
C SER A 166 33.45 -8.97 -5.55
N SER A 167 33.27 -7.97 -6.41
CA SER A 167 34.13 -7.57 -7.53
C SER A 167 34.88 -8.63 -8.35
N ILE A 168 34.57 -8.60 -9.65
CA ILE A 168 35.38 -8.94 -10.84
C ILE A 168 36.92 -8.89 -10.65
N LYS A 169 37.59 -9.96 -11.15
CA LYS A 169 38.93 -10.15 -11.76
C LYS A 169 39.67 -11.33 -11.09
N THR A 170 40.31 -12.29 -11.75
CA THR A 170 40.73 -12.50 -13.14
C THR A 170 40.97 -14.01 -13.31
N SER A 171 40.85 -14.50 -14.54
CA SER A 171 41.19 -15.87 -14.95
C SER A 171 42.61 -16.28 -14.53
N ASP A 172 42.74 -17.42 -13.86
CA ASP A 172 43.78 -18.40 -14.17
C ASP A 172 43.34 -19.81 -13.75
N LYS A 173 43.60 -20.79 -14.63
CA LYS A 173 43.34 -22.23 -14.42
C LYS A 173 44.15 -22.70 -13.20
N THR A 174 43.72 -23.64 -12.36
CA THR A 174 43.49 -25.06 -12.65
C THR A 174 43.02 -25.71 -11.33
N ASP A 175 42.16 -26.73 -11.43
CA ASP A 175 42.21 -28.01 -10.71
C ASP A 175 40.89 -28.45 -10.07
N ASN A 176 40.57 -29.73 -10.30
CA ASN A 176 39.32 -30.38 -9.95
C ASN A 176 39.29 -30.73 -8.44
N THR A 177 38.42 -30.07 -7.69
CA THR A 177 37.87 -30.61 -6.44
C THR A 177 36.40 -30.22 -6.27
N LYS A 178 35.59 -31.25 -5.97
CA LYS A 178 34.14 -31.24 -5.73
C LYS A 178 33.62 -29.93 -5.12
N GLU A 179 32.84 -29.19 -5.91
CA GLU A 179 31.97 -28.11 -5.44
C GLU A 179 30.88 -28.68 -4.53
N ALA A 180 31.04 -28.50 -3.23
CA ALA A 180 29.94 -28.46 -2.28
C ALA A 180 29.66 -26.98 -1.97
N ASP A 181 29.24 -26.22 -2.98
CA ASP A 181 28.78 -24.85 -2.81
C ASP A 181 27.25 -24.83 -2.71
N SER A 182 26.75 -24.60 -1.51
CA SER A 182 25.47 -23.93 -1.36
C SER A 182 25.51 -23.08 -0.10
N SER A 183 25.98 -21.84 -0.24
CA SER A 183 25.59 -20.80 0.72
C SER A 183 24.06 -20.75 0.69
N ALA A 184 23.41 -21.27 1.72
CA ALA A 184 21.96 -21.25 1.85
C ALA A 184 21.46 -19.80 1.68
N PRO A 185 20.30 -19.58 1.04
CA PRO A 185 19.71 -18.25 0.96
C PRO A 185 19.55 -17.68 2.37
N ALA A 186 20.11 -16.49 2.62
CA ALA A 186 20.17 -15.87 3.94
C ALA A 186 18.80 -15.44 4.50
N GLY A 187 17.76 -15.43 3.66
CA GLY A 187 16.38 -15.07 3.96
C GLY A 187 15.65 -14.64 2.70
N LEU A 188 14.32 -14.70 2.68
CA LEU A 188 13.48 -14.33 1.52
C LEU A 188 12.46 -13.22 1.84
N ARG A 189 12.41 -12.77 3.10
CA ARG A 189 11.52 -11.70 3.55
C ARG A 189 12.16 -10.33 3.34
N PRO A 190 11.42 -9.29 2.92
CA PRO A 190 11.89 -7.91 3.00
C PRO A 190 12.32 -7.52 4.41
N ARG A 191 13.14 -6.46 4.55
CA ARG A 191 13.39 -5.85 5.86
C ARG A 191 12.09 -5.31 6.47
N GLN A 192 12.08 -5.10 7.78
CA GLN A 192 10.93 -4.45 8.42
C GLN A 192 10.81 -2.99 7.93
N SER A 193 9.57 -2.53 7.83
CA SER A 193 9.23 -1.12 7.64
C SER A 193 8.46 -0.68 8.87
N ASP A 194 9.09 0.07 9.76
CA ASP A 194 8.53 0.43 11.08
C ASP A 194 7.21 1.19 10.95
N SER A 195 7.08 1.99 9.89
CA SER A 195 5.88 2.76 9.56
C SER A 195 4.89 2.02 8.64
N GLY A 196 5.14 0.74 8.32
CA GLY A 196 4.21 -0.13 7.61
C GLY A 196 4.07 0.11 6.10
N PHE A 197 5.08 0.67 5.43
CA PHE A 197 5.01 1.04 4.00
C PHE A 197 5.20 -0.13 3.02
N GLY A 198 5.09 -1.38 3.49
CA GLY A 198 5.16 -2.57 2.63
C GLY A 198 4.22 -3.69 3.08
N ALA A 199 3.74 -4.47 2.12
CA ALA A 199 2.96 -5.69 2.36
C ALA A 199 3.48 -6.82 1.45
N LEU A 200 3.94 -7.92 2.05
CA LEU A 200 4.45 -9.09 1.34
C LEU A 200 3.35 -10.13 1.14
N TYR A 201 3.30 -10.74 -0.05
CA TYR A 201 2.33 -11.78 -0.37
C TYR A 201 2.96 -13.07 -0.89
N PHE A 202 2.37 -14.18 -0.43
CA PHE A 202 2.74 -15.55 -0.78
C PHE A 202 1.48 -16.42 -0.88
N PRO A 203 1.43 -17.45 -1.72
CA PRO A 203 2.35 -17.81 -2.79
C PRO A 203 2.03 -17.11 -4.13
N TRP A 204 2.77 -17.48 -5.18
CA TRP A 204 2.39 -17.19 -6.56
C TRP A 204 1.08 -17.91 -6.94
N ILE A 205 0.39 -17.36 -7.93
CA ILE A 205 -0.89 -17.89 -8.42
C ILE A 205 -0.73 -18.40 -9.85
N THR A 206 -1.44 -19.46 -10.19
CA THR A 206 -1.51 -19.97 -11.56
C THR A 206 -2.75 -19.43 -12.25
N VAL A 207 -2.57 -18.83 -13.43
CA VAL A 207 -3.64 -18.20 -14.24
C VAL A 207 -3.54 -18.65 -15.70
N ARG A 208 -4.55 -18.30 -16.52
CA ARG A 208 -4.40 -18.36 -17.98
C ARG A 208 -3.53 -17.19 -18.45
N ASP A 209 -2.58 -17.48 -19.32
CA ASP A 209 -1.69 -16.45 -19.85
C ASP A 209 -2.49 -15.38 -20.64
N PRO A 210 -2.25 -14.08 -20.41
CA PRO A 210 -3.05 -13.02 -21.03
C PRO A 210 -2.76 -12.82 -22.52
N LEU A 211 -1.63 -13.30 -23.03
CA LEU A 211 -1.25 -13.25 -24.45
C LEU A 211 -1.41 -14.60 -25.15
N SER A 212 -1.37 -15.70 -24.39
CA SER A 212 -1.58 -17.08 -24.86
C SER A 212 -2.65 -17.81 -24.03
N LEU A 213 -3.94 -17.51 -24.25
CA LEU A 213 -5.07 -17.98 -23.40
C LEU A 213 -5.18 -19.50 -23.17
N ASN A 214 -4.52 -20.32 -23.99
CA ASN A 214 -4.47 -21.78 -23.84
C ASN A 214 -3.44 -22.25 -22.81
N ASP A 215 -2.45 -21.42 -22.50
CA ASP A 215 -1.35 -21.75 -21.60
C ASP A 215 -1.69 -21.37 -20.16
N LEU A 216 -1.26 -22.20 -19.22
CA LEU A 216 -1.27 -21.89 -17.80
C LEU A 216 0.12 -21.43 -17.38
N VAL A 217 0.18 -20.30 -16.69
CA VAL A 217 1.42 -19.70 -16.22
C VAL A 217 1.30 -19.33 -14.75
N ASP A 218 2.40 -19.50 -14.02
CA ASP A 218 2.54 -18.97 -12.66
C ASP A 218 2.92 -17.50 -12.75
N VAL A 219 2.22 -16.66 -12.00
CA VAL A 219 2.41 -15.21 -12.04
C VAL A 219 2.57 -14.65 -10.63
N PRO A 220 3.38 -13.58 -10.47
CA PRO A 220 3.46 -12.88 -9.20
C PRO A 220 2.07 -12.32 -8.83
N PRO A 221 1.64 -12.42 -7.56
CA PRO A 221 0.31 -12.02 -7.17
C PRO A 221 0.11 -10.49 -7.15
N SER A 222 1.17 -9.68 -7.13
CA SER A 222 1.11 -8.22 -6.94
C SER A 222 0.11 -7.49 -7.83
N GLY A 223 0.05 -7.81 -9.12
CA GLY A 223 -0.92 -7.20 -10.02
C GLY A 223 -2.38 -7.49 -9.63
N HIS A 224 -2.67 -8.76 -9.34
CA HIS A 224 -4.01 -9.19 -8.92
C HIS A 224 -4.40 -8.54 -7.60
N LEU A 225 -3.46 -8.49 -6.66
CA LEU A 225 -3.67 -7.93 -5.33
C LEU A 225 -3.84 -6.41 -5.36
N ALA A 226 -3.08 -5.69 -6.19
CA ALA A 226 -3.31 -4.26 -6.41
C ALA A 226 -4.72 -3.99 -6.96
N GLY A 227 -5.20 -4.86 -7.85
CA GLY A 227 -6.58 -4.79 -8.35
C GLY A 227 -7.61 -5.06 -7.25
N ILE A 228 -7.34 -6.02 -6.35
CA ILE A 228 -8.19 -6.29 -5.18
C ILE A 228 -8.21 -5.11 -4.23
N TRP A 229 -7.06 -4.48 -3.93
CA TRP A 229 -7.01 -3.27 -3.11
C TRP A 229 -7.87 -2.17 -3.72
N ALA A 230 -7.72 -1.90 -5.01
CA ALA A 230 -8.53 -0.94 -5.74
C ALA A 230 -10.04 -1.25 -5.67
N ARG A 231 -10.41 -2.53 -5.85
CA ARG A 231 -11.80 -2.99 -5.77
C ARG A 231 -12.39 -2.85 -4.38
N THR A 232 -11.64 -3.25 -3.35
CA THR A 232 -12.09 -3.14 -1.95
C THR A 232 -12.28 -1.67 -1.59
N ASP A 233 -11.36 -0.80 -1.96
CA ASP A 233 -11.47 0.64 -1.69
C ASP A 233 -12.71 1.24 -2.35
N ALA A 234 -12.93 0.93 -3.63
CA ALA A 234 -14.06 1.47 -4.39
C ALA A 234 -15.42 0.99 -3.87
N THR A 235 -15.48 -0.20 -3.27
CA THR A 235 -16.75 -0.82 -2.85
C THR A 235 -17.03 -0.71 -1.35
N ARG A 236 -15.98 -0.59 -0.53
CA ARG A 236 -16.05 -0.66 0.93
C ARG A 236 -15.25 0.43 1.64
N GLY A 237 -14.50 1.25 0.89
CA GLY A 237 -13.59 2.26 1.44
C GLY A 237 -12.25 1.69 1.89
N VAL A 238 -11.22 2.53 1.88
CA VAL A 238 -9.82 2.16 2.21
C VAL A 238 -9.65 1.62 3.63
N HIS A 239 -10.56 1.97 4.54
CA HIS A 239 -10.57 1.50 5.91
C HIS A 239 -10.89 0.00 6.04
N LYS A 240 -11.47 -0.63 5.01
CA LYS A 240 -11.71 -2.08 4.97
C LYS A 240 -10.45 -2.81 4.55
N ALA A 241 -10.01 -3.78 5.37
CA ALA A 241 -8.93 -4.69 5.02
C ALA A 241 -9.19 -5.43 3.68
N PRO A 242 -8.27 -5.40 2.70
CA PRO A 242 -8.41 -6.10 1.41
C PRO A 242 -8.05 -7.58 1.54
N ALA A 243 -8.70 -8.27 2.49
CA ALA A 243 -8.58 -9.69 2.75
C ALA A 243 -9.98 -10.33 2.80
N ASN A 244 -10.02 -11.66 2.71
CA ASN A 244 -11.21 -12.45 2.43
C ASN A 244 -11.86 -12.07 1.08
N GLU A 245 -11.03 -11.72 0.11
CA GLU A 245 -11.43 -11.32 -1.23
C GLU A 245 -11.05 -12.43 -2.23
N ALA A 246 -11.96 -12.75 -3.15
CA ALA A 246 -11.68 -13.71 -4.20
C ALA A 246 -10.65 -13.14 -5.20
N VAL A 247 -9.68 -13.97 -5.57
CA VAL A 247 -8.67 -13.64 -6.59
C VAL A 247 -9.21 -14.04 -7.96
N ARG A 248 -9.74 -13.06 -8.70
CA ARG A 248 -10.33 -13.31 -10.02
C ARG A 248 -9.23 -13.72 -11.00
N GLY A 249 -9.48 -14.78 -11.77
CA GLY A 249 -8.54 -15.33 -12.74
C GLY A 249 -7.58 -16.39 -12.19
N ALA A 250 -7.43 -16.48 -10.87
CA ALA A 250 -6.62 -17.51 -10.23
C ALA A 250 -7.28 -18.89 -10.34
N LEU A 251 -6.54 -19.85 -10.88
CA LEU A 251 -6.97 -21.24 -11.06
C LEU A 251 -6.30 -22.18 -10.06
N ASN A 252 -5.05 -21.89 -9.67
CA ASN A 252 -4.33 -22.65 -8.65
C ASN A 252 -3.34 -21.77 -7.88
N LEU A 253 -2.72 -22.35 -6.86
CA LEU A 253 -1.60 -21.77 -6.10
C LEU A 253 -0.36 -22.62 -6.32
N THR A 254 0.81 -21.99 -6.43
CA THR A 254 2.09 -22.72 -6.53
C THR A 254 2.44 -23.48 -5.25
N TYR A 255 1.83 -23.09 -4.12
CA TYR A 255 2.00 -23.75 -2.84
C TYR A 255 0.68 -23.79 -2.05
N GLN A 256 0.31 -24.95 -1.52
CA GLN A 256 -0.92 -25.11 -0.73
C GLN A 256 -0.59 -25.07 0.77
N LEU A 257 -0.84 -23.92 1.39
CA LEU A 257 -0.56 -23.71 2.82
C LEU A 257 -1.50 -24.48 3.73
N THR A 258 -0.93 -25.13 4.74
CA THR A 258 -1.65 -25.58 5.93
C THR A 258 -1.98 -24.40 6.87
N ARG A 259 -2.81 -24.66 7.88
CA ARG A 259 -3.16 -23.65 8.89
C ARG A 259 -1.95 -23.25 9.74
N ASP A 260 -1.11 -24.21 10.11
CA ASP A 260 0.01 -23.97 11.03
C ASP A 260 1.13 -23.18 10.36
N GLU A 261 1.46 -23.54 9.11
CA GLU A 261 2.40 -22.78 8.27
C GLU A 261 1.95 -21.33 8.10
N GLN A 262 0.66 -21.13 7.80
CA GLN A 262 0.08 -19.79 7.73
C GLN A 262 0.23 -19.04 9.06
N GLY A 263 0.04 -19.71 10.20
CA GLY A 263 0.22 -19.11 11.53
C GLY A 263 1.62 -18.52 11.73
N ILE A 264 2.65 -19.27 11.34
CA ILE A 264 4.06 -18.84 11.42
C ILE A 264 4.34 -17.67 10.47
N LEU A 265 3.90 -17.79 9.22
CA LEU A 265 4.11 -16.77 8.18
C LEU A 265 3.41 -15.45 8.54
N ASN A 266 2.20 -15.52 9.07
CA ASN A 266 1.40 -14.36 9.44
C ASN A 266 2.03 -13.58 10.61
N GLN A 267 2.67 -14.25 11.57
CA GLN A 267 3.45 -13.59 12.63
C GLN A 267 4.63 -12.79 12.08
N SER A 268 5.17 -13.19 10.92
CA SER A 268 6.27 -12.51 10.23
C SER A 268 5.81 -11.42 9.23
N GLY A 269 4.51 -11.12 9.18
CA GLY A 269 3.93 -10.13 8.26
C GLY A 269 3.78 -10.62 6.82
N VAL A 270 3.77 -11.94 6.59
CA VAL A 270 3.57 -12.53 5.26
C VAL A 270 2.08 -12.83 5.05
N ASN A 271 1.47 -12.12 4.09
CA ASN A 271 0.07 -12.30 3.76
C ASN A 271 -0.13 -13.49 2.83
N CYS A 272 -0.96 -14.44 3.27
CA CYS A 272 -1.14 -15.69 2.55
C CYS A 272 -2.33 -15.62 1.58
N ILE A 273 -2.20 -16.22 0.39
CA ILE A 273 -3.30 -16.54 -0.53
C ILE A 273 -3.63 -18.01 -0.35
N ARG A 274 -4.92 -18.35 -0.18
CA ARG A 274 -5.35 -19.71 0.15
C ARG A 274 -6.48 -20.19 -0.73
N SER A 275 -6.50 -21.49 -0.99
CA SER A 275 -7.60 -22.18 -1.66
C SER A 275 -8.58 -22.74 -0.62
N PHE A 276 -9.85 -22.45 -0.81
CA PHE A 276 -10.95 -22.98 0.00
C PHE A 276 -11.92 -23.73 -0.90
N ALA A 277 -12.24 -24.98 -0.55
CA ALA A 277 -12.97 -25.90 -1.44
C ALA A 277 -14.30 -25.35 -2.00
N ARG A 278 -15.03 -24.52 -1.24
CA ARG A 278 -16.32 -23.92 -1.67
C ARG A 278 -16.24 -22.45 -2.02
N GLU A 279 -15.14 -21.80 -1.64
CA GLU A 279 -15.00 -20.34 -1.65
C GLU A 279 -13.97 -19.85 -2.67
N GLY A 280 -13.25 -20.78 -3.30
CA GLY A 280 -12.22 -20.51 -4.30
C GLY A 280 -10.91 -20.03 -3.68
N ILE A 281 -10.07 -19.43 -4.52
CA ILE A 281 -8.80 -18.83 -4.12
C ILE A 281 -9.07 -17.43 -3.56
N ARG A 282 -8.59 -17.19 -2.33
CA ARG A 282 -8.82 -15.96 -1.58
C ARG A 282 -7.54 -15.39 -1.00
N VAL A 283 -7.47 -14.07 -0.95
CA VAL A 283 -6.49 -13.34 -0.14
C VAL A 283 -6.87 -13.53 1.33
N TRP A 284 -5.91 -13.97 2.15
CA TRP A 284 -6.16 -14.37 3.53
C TRP A 284 -5.16 -13.75 4.52
N GLY A 285 -4.83 -12.47 4.28
CA GLY A 285 -3.99 -11.64 5.14
C GLY A 285 -4.06 -10.16 4.72
N ALA A 286 -3.94 -9.25 5.69
CA ALA A 286 -3.91 -7.80 5.47
C ALA A 286 -2.94 -7.08 6.43
N ARG A 287 -1.81 -7.74 6.75
CA ARG A 287 -0.73 -7.16 7.56
C ARG A 287 0.27 -6.42 6.67
N THR A 288 0.92 -5.42 7.24
CA THR A 288 2.13 -4.85 6.66
C THR A 288 3.35 -5.68 7.10
N ILE A 289 4.53 -5.32 6.63
CA ILE A 289 5.80 -5.90 7.07
C ILE A 289 6.39 -5.22 8.32
N SER A 290 5.62 -4.34 8.98
CA SER A 290 6.01 -3.77 10.27
C SER A 290 6.06 -4.86 11.35
N ASP A 291 6.68 -4.54 12.48
CA ASP A 291 6.60 -5.41 13.66
C ASP A 291 5.13 -5.68 14.06
N GLY A 292 4.89 -6.86 14.62
CA GLY A 292 3.58 -7.23 15.12
C GLY A 292 3.08 -6.22 16.16
N SER A 293 3.88 -5.78 17.12
CA SER A 293 3.43 -4.82 18.14
C SER A 293 3.17 -3.40 17.62
N SER A 294 3.52 -3.10 16.36
CA SER A 294 3.36 -1.77 15.77
C SER A 294 1.89 -1.37 15.57
N GLU A 295 1.58 -0.09 15.77
CA GLU A 295 0.31 0.52 15.36
C GLU A 295 0.08 0.42 13.85
N TRP A 296 1.16 0.25 13.07
CA TRP A 296 1.14 0.09 11.62
C TRP A 296 1.02 -1.37 11.16
N ARG A 297 0.71 -2.31 12.06
CA ARG A 297 0.53 -3.74 11.76
C ARG A 297 -0.41 -3.99 10.58
N TYR A 298 -1.48 -3.21 10.45
CA TYR A 298 -2.55 -3.48 9.47
C TYR A 298 -2.48 -2.56 8.25
N LEU A 299 -2.62 -3.16 7.08
CA LEU A 299 -2.53 -2.50 5.79
C LEU A 299 -3.60 -1.43 5.59
N ASN A 300 -4.86 -1.73 5.93
CA ASN A 300 -5.97 -0.77 5.80
C ASN A 300 -5.78 0.44 6.71
N VAL A 301 -5.13 0.28 7.86
CA VAL A 301 -4.81 1.39 8.76
C VAL A 301 -3.75 2.29 8.12
N ARG A 302 -2.62 1.74 7.65
CA ARG A 302 -1.59 2.54 6.96
C ARG A 302 -2.15 3.26 5.73
N ARG A 303 -2.94 2.58 4.91
CA ARG A 303 -3.54 3.17 3.70
C ARG A 303 -4.57 4.25 4.03
N LEU A 304 -5.35 4.08 5.09
CA LEU A 304 -6.27 5.13 5.58
C LEU A 304 -5.51 6.38 6.02
N PHE A 305 -4.41 6.23 6.75
CA PHE A 305 -3.57 7.37 7.14
C PHE A 305 -2.95 8.06 5.95
N ASN A 306 -2.39 7.33 4.97
CA ASN A 306 -1.87 7.94 3.73
C ASN A 306 -2.94 8.79 3.04
N MET A 307 -4.15 8.25 2.88
CA MET A 307 -5.26 8.96 2.25
C MET A 307 -5.61 10.24 3.03
N ILE A 308 -5.69 10.18 4.37
CA ILE A 308 -6.03 11.34 5.20
C ILE A 308 -4.93 12.41 5.14
N GLU A 309 -3.67 12.02 5.31
CA GLU A 309 -2.50 12.91 5.27
C GLU A 309 -2.46 13.65 3.92
N GLU A 310 -2.59 12.92 2.82
CA GLU A 310 -2.53 13.48 1.46
C GLU A 310 -3.74 14.35 1.12
N SER A 311 -4.95 13.93 1.54
CA SER A 311 -6.17 14.73 1.33
C SER A 311 -6.09 16.08 2.03
N ILE A 312 -5.57 16.10 3.26
CA ILE A 312 -5.34 17.32 4.00
C ILE A 312 -4.30 18.16 3.27
N ALA A 313 -3.11 17.62 2.98
CA ALA A 313 -2.03 18.36 2.32
C ALA A 313 -2.46 19.01 1.00
N THR A 314 -3.11 18.25 0.12
CA THR A 314 -3.57 18.74 -1.19
C THR A 314 -4.70 19.78 -1.03
N SER A 315 -5.67 19.54 -0.14
CA SER A 315 -6.83 20.44 0.00
C SER A 315 -6.55 21.71 0.81
N THR A 316 -5.49 21.73 1.62
CA THR A 316 -5.15 22.87 2.50
C THR A 316 -3.98 23.70 1.99
N ARG A 317 -3.51 23.46 0.76
CA ARG A 317 -2.45 24.26 0.11
C ARG A 317 -2.71 25.76 0.07
N TRP A 318 -3.98 26.16 0.10
CA TRP A 318 -4.38 27.57 0.16
C TRP A 318 -3.97 28.29 1.45
N ILE A 319 -3.66 27.57 2.54
CA ILE A 319 -3.23 28.15 3.82
C ILE A 319 -1.86 28.82 3.67
N VAL A 320 -1.05 28.37 2.73
CA VAL A 320 0.30 28.90 2.52
C VAL A 320 0.21 30.38 2.16
N PHE A 321 0.93 31.22 2.91
CA PHE A 321 0.93 32.69 2.84
C PHE A 321 -0.34 33.41 3.35
N GLU A 322 -1.26 32.72 4.02
CA GLU A 322 -2.35 33.37 4.73
C GLU A 322 -1.87 34.00 6.06
N PRO A 323 -2.54 35.06 6.57
CA PRO A 323 -2.24 35.62 7.88
C PRO A 323 -2.40 34.58 9.00
N ASN A 324 -1.35 34.40 9.80
CA ASN A 324 -1.34 33.47 10.94
C ASN A 324 -2.12 34.05 12.13
N ASP A 325 -3.45 33.97 12.08
CA ASP A 325 -4.35 34.51 13.09
C ASP A 325 -5.43 33.50 13.54
N ARG A 326 -6.23 33.91 14.53
CA ARG A 326 -7.33 33.09 15.08
C ARG A 326 -8.39 32.72 14.03
N THR A 327 -8.53 33.51 12.97
CA THR A 327 -9.48 33.26 11.88
C THR A 327 -9.01 32.11 11.01
N LEU A 328 -7.71 32.09 10.68
CA LEU A 328 -7.07 30.98 9.99
C LEU A 328 -7.20 29.70 10.81
N TRP A 329 -6.83 29.72 12.09
CA TRP A 329 -6.89 28.54 12.97
C TRP A 329 -8.30 27.96 13.08
N LYS A 330 -9.32 28.83 13.18
CA LYS A 330 -10.72 28.42 13.20
C LYS A 330 -11.14 27.77 11.88
N SER A 331 -10.67 28.30 10.75
CA SER A 331 -10.95 27.74 9.42
C SER A 331 -10.32 26.36 9.24
N ILE A 332 -9.06 26.20 9.66
CA ILE A 332 -8.34 24.90 9.66
C ILE A 332 -9.11 23.86 10.47
N ARG A 333 -9.43 24.19 11.74
CA ARG A 333 -10.18 23.26 12.61
C ARG A 333 -11.52 22.87 12.01
N ARG A 334 -12.28 23.83 11.48
CA ARG A 334 -13.59 23.60 10.87
C ARG A 334 -13.48 22.63 9.69
N ASP A 335 -12.59 22.91 8.74
CA ASP A 335 -12.53 22.19 7.46
C ASP A 335 -12.00 20.75 7.66
N ILE A 336 -10.97 20.58 8.50
CA ILE A 336 -10.45 19.24 8.87
C ILE A 336 -11.47 18.45 9.70
N SER A 337 -12.13 19.08 10.68
CA SER A 337 -13.14 18.37 11.49
C SER A 337 -14.33 17.93 10.65
N ALA A 338 -14.75 18.73 9.66
CA ALA A 338 -15.82 18.36 8.74
C ALA A 338 -15.43 17.17 7.84
N PHE A 339 -14.17 17.08 7.43
CA PHE A 339 -13.64 15.93 6.69
C PHE A 339 -13.61 14.65 7.54
N LEU A 340 -13.00 14.70 8.73
CA LEU A 340 -12.92 13.55 9.63
C LEU A 340 -14.30 13.09 10.10
N THR A 341 -15.26 14.01 10.26
CA THR A 341 -16.66 13.68 10.57
C THR A 341 -17.31 12.86 9.45
N ARG A 342 -17.02 13.15 8.18
CA ARG A 342 -17.52 12.33 7.05
C ARG A 342 -16.91 10.94 7.10
N LEU A 343 -15.59 10.82 7.28
CA LEU A 343 -14.92 9.52 7.42
C LEU A 343 -15.45 8.70 8.60
N TRP A 344 -15.73 9.33 9.74
CA TRP A 344 -16.36 8.68 10.88
C TRP A 344 -17.77 8.16 10.55
N ARG A 345 -18.60 8.97 9.88
CA ARG A 345 -19.94 8.55 9.42
C ARG A 345 -19.89 7.39 8.42
N ASP A 346 -18.84 7.34 7.61
CA ASP A 346 -18.59 6.26 6.64
C ASP A 346 -18.02 5.00 7.31
N GLY A 347 -17.82 5.00 8.64
CA GLY A 347 -17.34 3.86 9.41
C GLY A 347 -15.83 3.66 9.37
N ALA A 348 -15.06 4.65 8.90
CA ALA A 348 -13.59 4.55 8.85
C ALA A 348 -12.93 4.76 10.22
N LEU A 349 -13.58 5.51 11.11
CA LEU A 349 -13.10 5.83 12.45
C LEU A 349 -13.98 5.19 13.54
N MET A 350 -13.36 4.73 14.62
CA MET A 350 -14.01 4.15 15.80
C MET A 350 -14.66 5.23 16.66
N GLY A 351 -15.60 4.85 17.54
CA GLY A 351 -16.21 5.76 18.52
C GLY A 351 -17.69 6.02 18.27
N ARG A 352 -18.46 6.22 19.34
CA ARG A 352 -19.90 6.51 19.28
C ARG A 352 -20.18 7.98 18.97
N THR A 353 -19.20 8.85 19.21
CA THR A 353 -19.26 10.29 18.93
C THR A 353 -18.00 10.72 18.16
N PRO A 354 -18.06 11.83 17.39
CA PRO A 354 -16.88 12.36 16.71
C PRO A 354 -15.69 12.63 17.65
N GLN A 355 -15.95 13.05 18.89
CA GLN A 355 -14.94 13.39 19.89
C GLN A 355 -14.21 12.15 20.43
N GLU A 356 -14.84 10.98 20.42
CA GLU A 356 -14.17 9.70 20.68
C GLU A 356 -13.33 9.24 19.48
N ALA A 357 -13.73 9.65 18.26
CA ALA A 357 -13.13 9.20 17.01
C ALA A 357 -11.90 10.00 16.59
N PHE A 358 -11.90 11.31 16.81
CA PHE A 358 -10.81 12.19 16.42
C PHE A 358 -10.79 13.51 17.21
N PHE A 359 -9.66 14.20 17.16
CA PHE A 359 -9.55 15.59 17.59
C PHE A 359 -8.72 16.42 16.59
N VAL A 360 -9.00 17.72 16.53
CA VAL A 360 -8.23 18.71 15.75
C VAL A 360 -7.96 19.93 16.61
N LYS A 361 -6.69 20.20 16.89
CA LYS A 361 -6.26 21.31 17.75
C LYS A 361 -5.36 22.26 16.96
N CYS A 362 -5.81 23.50 16.80
CA CYS A 362 -5.10 24.63 16.21
C CYS A 362 -5.62 25.89 16.92
N ASP A 363 -4.84 26.39 17.85
CA ASP A 363 -5.16 27.39 18.86
C ASP A 363 -3.87 28.03 19.41
N GLU A 364 -4.01 28.90 20.42
CA GLU A 364 -2.87 29.60 21.03
C GLU A 364 -1.87 28.65 21.70
N GLU A 365 -2.31 27.50 22.20
CA GLU A 365 -1.42 26.52 22.85
C GLU A 365 -0.53 25.80 21.83
N THR A 366 -1.06 25.55 20.64
CA THR A 366 -0.31 24.95 19.52
C THR A 366 0.48 25.98 18.73
N ASN A 367 0.09 27.26 18.78
CA ASN A 367 0.69 28.37 18.04
C ASN A 367 1.03 29.55 18.97
N PRO A 368 2.00 29.38 19.90
CA PRO A 368 2.51 30.48 20.71
C PRO A 368 3.31 31.47 19.84
N SER A 369 3.67 32.62 20.41
CA SER A 369 4.38 33.71 19.70
C SER A 369 5.61 33.23 18.95
N GLU A 370 6.39 32.30 19.52
CA GLU A 370 7.61 31.80 18.89
C GLU A 370 7.33 31.02 17.60
N VAL A 371 6.22 30.29 17.54
CA VAL A 371 5.79 29.53 16.34
C VAL A 371 5.28 30.49 15.27
N ILE A 372 4.54 31.52 15.68
CA ILE A 372 4.01 32.55 14.78
C ILE A 372 5.15 33.38 14.19
N ASP A 373 6.09 33.83 15.02
CA ASP A 373 7.25 34.63 14.61
C ASP A 373 8.19 33.83 13.68
N ALA A 374 8.24 32.50 13.84
CA ALA A 374 8.90 31.59 12.92
C ALA A 374 8.14 31.35 11.59
N GLY A 375 6.99 32.01 11.40
CA GLY A 375 6.15 31.88 10.20
C GLY A 375 5.46 30.53 10.06
N SER A 376 5.27 29.79 11.15
CA SER A 376 4.72 28.44 11.16
C SER A 376 3.30 28.39 11.73
N VAL A 377 2.49 27.47 11.22
CA VAL A 377 1.18 27.12 11.80
C VAL A 377 1.18 25.63 12.13
N VAL A 378 0.94 25.30 13.40
CA VAL A 378 0.92 23.92 13.90
C VAL A 378 -0.52 23.52 14.20
N THR A 379 -0.92 22.37 13.66
CA THR A 379 -2.21 21.73 13.93
C THR A 379 -1.97 20.29 14.38
N LEU A 380 -2.46 19.93 15.57
CA LEU A 380 -2.42 18.56 16.07
C LEU A 380 -3.70 17.83 15.69
N ILE A 381 -3.57 16.67 15.09
CA ILE A 381 -4.68 15.83 14.64
C ILE A 381 -4.47 14.43 15.22
N GLY A 382 -5.47 13.91 15.93
CA GLY A 382 -5.50 12.51 16.36
C GLY A 382 -6.73 11.83 15.78
N ILE A 383 -6.58 10.59 15.34
CA ILE A 383 -7.66 9.76 14.78
C ILE A 383 -7.61 8.35 15.36
N ALA A 384 -8.78 7.73 15.53
CA ALA A 384 -8.94 6.34 15.98
C ALA A 384 -9.45 5.47 14.81
N PRO A 385 -8.56 4.80 14.04
CA PRO A 385 -8.98 4.00 12.89
C PRO A 385 -9.68 2.69 13.31
N VAL A 386 -10.58 2.19 12.47
CA VAL A 386 -11.14 0.83 12.66
C VAL A 386 -10.06 -0.22 12.35
N LYS A 387 -9.80 -1.11 13.33
CA LYS A 387 -8.89 -2.26 13.18
C LYS A 387 -9.67 -3.52 12.75
N PRO A 388 -9.13 -4.37 11.86
CA PRO A 388 -9.83 -5.57 11.40
C PRO A 388 -9.92 -6.65 12.49
N ALA A 389 -11.02 -7.42 12.49
CA ALA A 389 -11.17 -8.61 13.32
C ALA A 389 -10.46 -9.81 12.68
N GLU A 390 -9.18 -10.01 12.99
CA GLU A 390 -8.36 -11.10 12.43
C GLU A 390 -8.65 -12.46 13.08
N PHE A 391 -8.94 -12.47 14.38
CA PHE A 391 -9.20 -13.70 15.15
C PHE A 391 -10.62 -13.66 15.72
N ILE A 392 -11.42 -14.65 15.34
CA ILE A 392 -12.78 -14.84 15.87
C ILE A 392 -12.75 -16.10 16.74
N VAL A 393 -12.95 -15.93 18.04
CA VAL A 393 -12.94 -17.04 19.02
C VAL A 393 -14.36 -17.23 19.54
N PHE A 394 -14.99 -18.32 19.11
CA PHE A 394 -16.25 -18.79 19.72
C PHE A 394 -15.90 -19.69 20.91
N ARG A 395 -16.28 -19.28 22.12
CA ARG A 395 -16.16 -20.10 23.33
C ARG A 395 -17.49 -20.81 23.55
N ILE A 396 -17.51 -22.12 23.33
CA ILE A 396 -18.70 -22.97 23.51
C ILE A 396 -18.53 -23.71 24.83
N SER A 397 -19.46 -23.51 25.75
CA SER A 397 -19.58 -24.29 26.98
C SER A 397 -20.88 -25.08 26.97
N GLN A 398 -20.83 -26.31 27.48
CA GLN A 398 -22.04 -27.02 27.88
C GLN A 398 -22.50 -26.42 29.22
N TYR A 399 -23.78 -26.09 29.32
CA TYR A 399 -24.34 -25.45 30.49
C TYR A 399 -25.55 -26.25 31.01
N GLU A 400 -25.60 -26.53 32.32
CA GLU A 400 -26.77 -27.12 32.98
C GLU A 400 -27.80 -26.03 33.25
N SER A 401 -28.99 -26.14 32.64
CA SER A 401 -30.03 -25.10 32.65
C SER A 401 -30.27 -24.48 34.03
N GLY A 402 -30.12 -23.15 34.17
CA GLY A 402 -30.63 -22.42 35.35
C GLY A 402 -29.81 -21.29 35.99
N ILE A 403 -28.60 -20.94 35.53
CA ILE A 403 -27.82 -19.82 36.12
C ILE A 403 -27.18 -19.03 34.98
N GLU A 404 -27.59 -17.76 34.82
CA GLU A 404 -26.84 -16.80 34.01
C GLU A 404 -25.49 -16.58 34.68
N THR A 405 -24.40 -16.94 33.99
CA THR A 405 -23.06 -16.62 34.49
C THR A 405 -22.79 -15.13 34.31
N GLU A 406 -22.46 -14.48 35.43
CA GLU A 406 -21.91 -13.15 35.49
C GLU A 406 -20.74 -12.99 34.50
N ALA A 407 -20.72 -11.84 33.84
CA ALA A 407 -19.65 -11.43 32.95
C ALA A 407 -18.29 -11.53 33.65
N VAL A 408 -17.39 -12.34 33.10
CA VAL A 408 -16.00 -12.37 33.54
C VAL A 408 -15.31 -11.08 33.07
N GLY A 409 -15.18 -10.14 34.00
CA GLY A 409 -14.22 -9.06 33.94
C GLY A 409 -12.80 -9.54 34.26
N GLY A 410 -11.87 -9.28 33.33
CA GLY A 410 -10.49 -8.82 33.57
C GLY A 410 -9.42 -9.80 34.06
N SER A 411 -8.28 -9.84 33.37
CA SER A 411 -7.00 -9.25 33.85
C SER A 411 -5.78 -9.62 32.99
N ASN A 412 -4.80 -8.72 33.04
CA ASN A 412 -3.50 -8.63 32.39
C ASN A 412 -2.69 -9.94 32.21
N GLY A 413 -1.95 -9.94 31.10
CA GLY A 413 -0.76 -10.75 30.83
C GLY A 413 -0.06 -10.20 29.59
#